data_AF-A0A7Y3P4R0-F1
#
_entry.id   AF-A0A7Y3P4R0-F1
#
_cell.length_a   1.000
_cell.length_b   1.000
_cell.length_c   1.000
_cell.angle_alpha   90.00
_cell.angle_beta   90.00
_cell.angle_gamma   90.00
#
_symmetry.space_group_name_H-M   'P 1'
#
loop_
_entity.id
_entity.type
_entity.pdbx_description
1 polymer ?
#
loop_
_entity_poly.entity_id
_entity_poly.type
_entity_poly.pdbx_seq_one_letter_code
_entity_poly.pdbx_strand_id
1 'polypeptide(L)'
;MTTNDLLQRLHGVRQSRDAWIARCPAHDDRSPSLSIKEGRDGRILVRCWAGCSLPEICSALGIRVSDLFASTEYQRPQPPRSARELEAAIANELAHVLEREEARYV
;
A
#
# COMPACT_ATOMS: atom_id res chain seq x y z
N MET A 1 -4.45 7.85 -5.55
CA MET A 1 -3.66 9.05 -5.19
C MET A 1 -2.19 8.65 -5.02
N THR A 2 -1.24 9.59 -4.99
CA THR A 2 0.17 9.28 -4.67
C THR A 2 0.44 9.42 -3.17
N THR A 3 1.53 8.82 -2.68
CA THR A 3 1.98 8.98 -1.28
C THR A 3 2.19 10.45 -0.93
N ASN A 4 2.82 11.21 -1.82
CA ASN A 4 3.07 12.63 -1.62
C ASN A 4 1.78 13.45 -1.45
N ASP A 5 0.74 13.16 -2.26
CA ASP A 5 -0.57 13.81 -2.15
C ASP A 5 -1.21 13.56 -0.77
N LEU A 6 -1.04 12.35 -0.22
CA LEU A 6 -1.54 12.02 1.11
C LEU A 6 -0.76 12.76 2.20
N LEU A 7 0.56 12.81 2.11
CA LEU A 7 1.41 13.46 3.11
C LEU A 7 1.11 14.96 3.24
N GLN A 8 0.78 15.64 2.13
CA GLN A 8 0.39 17.06 2.14
C GLN A 8 -0.92 17.33 2.89
N ARG A 9 -1.75 16.32 3.12
CA ARG A 9 -3.01 16.42 3.88
C ARG A 9 -2.85 16.17 5.38
N LEU A 10 -1.64 15.83 5.82
CA LEU A 10 -1.37 15.40 7.19
C LEU A 10 -0.53 16.43 7.95
N HIS A 11 -0.69 16.44 9.28
CA HIS A 11 0.08 17.31 10.17
C HIS A 11 1.18 16.54 10.90
N GLY A 12 2.28 17.23 11.21
CA GLY A 12 3.39 16.65 11.97
C GLY A 12 4.12 15.53 11.23
N VAL A 13 4.11 15.56 9.89
CA VAL A 13 4.75 14.56 9.04
C VAL A 13 6.27 14.56 9.27
N ARG A 14 6.83 13.37 9.51
CA ARG A 14 8.27 13.14 9.61
C ARG A 14 8.63 11.82 8.95
N GLN A 15 9.77 11.79 8.27
CA GLN A 15 10.29 10.55 7.71
C GLN A 15 10.81 9.64 8.84
N SER A 16 10.53 8.35 8.73
CA SER A 16 10.99 7.32 9.67
C SER A 16 11.38 6.07 8.88
N ARG A 17 12.68 5.85 8.70
CA ARG A 17 13.22 4.77 7.86
C ARG A 17 12.63 4.79 6.45
N ASP A 18 11.93 3.73 6.06
CA ASP A 18 11.23 3.50 4.79
C ASP A 18 9.74 3.87 4.84
N ALA A 19 9.34 4.67 5.83
CA ALA A 19 7.97 5.11 6.06
C ALA A 19 7.92 6.58 6.49
N TRP A 20 6.70 7.08 6.70
CA TRP A 20 6.43 8.37 7.33
C TRP A 20 5.56 8.16 8.55
N ILE A 21 5.75 9.02 9.54
CA ILE A 21 4.85 9.14 10.68
C ILE A 21 4.17 10.51 10.63
N ALA A 22 2.90 10.56 11.00
CA ALA A 22 2.12 11.78 11.08
C ALA A 22 1.11 11.70 12.23
N ARG A 23 0.46 12.83 12.52
CA ARG A 23 -0.69 12.86 13.43
C ARG A 23 -1.90 12.24 12.74
N CYS A 24 -2.58 11.33 13.42
CA CYS A 24 -3.81 10.74 12.93
C CYS A 24 -4.91 11.81 12.90
N PRO A 25 -5.60 12.02 11.77
CA PRO A 25 -6.69 13.00 11.68
C PRO A 25 -8.01 12.49 12.29
N ALA A 26 -8.12 11.19 12.60
CA ALA A 26 -9.33 10.57 13.13
C ALA A 26 -9.49 10.72 14.66
N HIS A 27 -8.49 11.26 15.36
CA HIS A 27 -8.56 11.57 16.79
C HIS A 27 -7.71 12.80 17.12
N ASP A 28 -7.85 13.36 18.33
CA ASP A 28 -6.98 14.46 18.81
C ASP A 28 -5.56 13.92 19.08
N ASP A 29 -4.74 13.88 18.04
CA ASP A 29 -3.42 13.26 18.11
C ASP A 29 -2.31 14.27 18.42
N ARG A 30 -1.75 14.17 19.63
CA ARG A 30 -0.70 15.09 20.11
C ARG A 30 0.70 14.66 19.65
N SER A 31 0.90 13.34 19.56
CA SER A 31 2.14 12.68 19.15
C SER A 31 1.90 11.84 17.90
N PRO A 32 2.72 11.91 16.84
CA PRO A 32 2.47 11.16 15.60
C PRO A 32 2.19 9.67 15.84
N SER A 33 0.94 9.24 15.65
CA SER A 33 0.49 7.85 15.82
C SER A 33 0.15 7.14 14.51
N LEU A 34 0.07 7.89 13.40
CA LEU A 34 -0.25 7.36 12.08
C LEU A 34 1.05 7.02 11.34
N SER A 35 1.21 5.76 10.97
CA SER A 35 2.26 5.30 10.05
C SER A 35 1.73 5.24 8.63
N ILE A 36 2.51 5.76 7.69
CA ILE A 36 2.23 5.77 6.25
C ILE A 36 3.43 5.12 5.55
N LYS A 37 3.18 4.14 4.68
CA LYS A 37 4.23 3.47 3.91
C LYS A 37 3.75 3.17 2.50
N GLU A 38 4.62 3.36 1.53
CA GLU A 38 4.37 2.93 0.17
C GLU A 38 4.70 1.43 0.02
N GLY A 39 3.71 0.66 -0.41
CA GLY A 39 3.85 -0.75 -0.76
C GLY A 39 4.56 -0.91 -2.10
N ARG A 40 5.23 -2.05 -2.30
CA ARG A 40 5.92 -2.36 -3.57
C ARG A 40 4.96 -2.45 -4.77
N ASP A 41 3.67 -2.63 -4.51
CA ASP A 41 2.58 -2.69 -5.49
C ASP A 41 1.89 -1.33 -5.68
N GLY A 42 2.50 -0.24 -5.19
CA GLY A 42 1.98 1.12 -5.32
C GLY A 42 0.82 1.45 -4.38
N ARG A 43 0.43 0.54 -3.46
CA ARG A 43 -0.59 0.84 -2.46
C ARG A 43 -0.01 1.70 -1.34
N ILE A 44 -0.80 2.63 -0.84
CA ILE A 44 -0.46 3.41 0.35
C ILE A 44 -1.00 2.66 1.57
N LEU A 45 -0.09 2.12 2.37
CA LEU A 45 -0.39 1.45 3.63
C LEU A 45 -0.47 2.49 4.74
N VAL A 46 -1.59 2.49 5.47
CA VAL A 46 -1.84 3.40 6.59
C VAL A 46 -2.26 2.60 7.81
N ARG A 47 -1.64 2.91 8.96
CA ARG A 47 -1.96 2.29 10.24
C ARG A 47 -1.87 3.32 11.36
N CYS A 48 -2.96 3.52 12.10
CA CYS A 48 -2.94 4.25 13.35
C CYS A 48 -2.63 3.27 14.50
N TRP A 49 -1.60 3.57 15.29
CA TRP A 49 -1.25 2.77 16.47
C TRP A 49 -2.13 3.02 17.69
N ALA A 50 -2.98 4.06 17.66
CA ALA A 50 -3.96 4.35 18.70
C ALA A 50 -5.31 3.60 18.51
N GLY A 51 -5.50 2.91 17.37
CA GLY A 51 -6.66 2.05 17.14
C GLY A 51 -7.73 2.58 16.19
N CYS A 52 -7.55 3.75 15.58
CA CYS A 52 -8.46 4.24 14.54
C CYS A 52 -8.51 3.28 13.34
N SER A 53 -9.71 3.04 12.84
CA SER A 53 -9.95 2.22 11.68
C SER A 53 -9.58 2.95 10.38
N LEU A 54 -9.32 2.17 9.32
CA LEU A 54 -9.02 2.71 8.00
C LEU A 54 -10.13 3.64 7.47
N PRO A 55 -11.44 3.29 7.57
CA PRO A 55 -12.51 4.18 7.14
C PRO A 55 -12.57 5.50 7.90
N GLU A 56 -12.33 5.50 9.22
CA GLU A 56 -12.31 6.73 10.03
C GLU A 56 -11.19 7.68 9.58
N ILE A 57 -9.99 7.14 9.35
CA ILE A 57 -8.84 7.91 8.84
C ILE A 57 -9.16 8.51 7.46
N CYS A 58 -9.71 7.70 6.55
CA CYS A 58 -10.07 8.14 5.21
C CYS A 58 -11.17 9.21 5.23
N SER A 59 -12.19 9.01 6.08
CA SER A 59 -13.30 9.96 6.26
C SER A 59 -12.79 11.31 6.78
N ALA A 60 -11.90 11.31 7.78
CA ALA A 60 -11.31 12.52 8.33
C ALA A 60 -10.43 13.28 7.30
N LEU A 61 -9.85 12.56 6.33
CA LEU A 61 -9.05 13.12 5.24
C LEU A 61 -9.87 13.54 4.01
N GLY A 62 -11.18 13.25 3.99
CA GLY A 62 -12.05 13.50 2.84
C GLY A 62 -11.67 12.67 1.59
N ILE A 63 -11.20 11.45 1.80
CA ILE A 63 -10.82 10.51 0.72
C ILE A 63 -11.58 9.19 0.87
N ARG A 64 -11.62 8.39 -0.19
CA ARG A 64 -12.14 7.02 -0.13
C ARG A 64 -11.00 6.04 0.11
N VAL A 65 -11.31 4.89 0.69
CA VAL A 65 -10.35 3.78 0.85
C VAL A 65 -9.75 3.38 -0.51
N SER A 66 -10.56 3.37 -1.58
CA SER A 66 -10.10 3.07 -2.94
C SER A 66 -9.00 3.99 -3.44
N ASP A 67 -8.95 5.24 -2.94
CA ASP A 67 -7.99 6.22 -3.42
C ASP A 67 -6.56 5.92 -2.90
N LEU A 68 -6.41 5.10 -1.84
CA LEU A 68 -5.13 4.62 -1.30
C LEU A 68 -4.46 3.56 -2.18
N PHE A 69 -5.19 3.00 -3.12
CA PHE A 69 -4.66 2.04 -4.07
C PHE A 69 -4.25 2.85 -5.31
N ALA A 70 -2.96 2.83 -5.66
CA ALA A 70 -2.55 3.41 -6.94
C ALA A 70 -3.36 2.74 -8.05
N SER A 71 -3.86 3.55 -8.98
CA SER A 71 -4.37 3.08 -10.27
C SER A 71 -3.22 2.62 -11.17
N THR A 72 -2.19 1.97 -10.60
CA THR A 72 -1.54 0.94 -11.39
C THR A 72 -2.63 -0.10 -11.53
N GLU A 73 -3.01 -0.40 -12.76
CA GLU A 73 -3.95 -1.45 -13.03
C GLU A 73 -3.57 -2.63 -12.13
N TYR A 74 -4.39 -2.93 -11.12
CA TYR A 74 -4.48 -4.31 -10.70
C TYR A 74 -5.05 -5.00 -11.94
N GLN A 75 -4.16 -5.31 -12.88
CA GLN A 75 -4.44 -6.21 -13.96
C GLN A 75 -4.73 -7.48 -13.20
N ARG A 76 -6.02 -7.72 -12.92
CA ARG A 76 -6.49 -9.08 -12.69
C ARG A 76 -5.86 -9.84 -13.84
N PRO A 77 -4.94 -10.79 -13.58
CA PRO A 77 -4.34 -11.55 -14.65
C PRO A 77 -5.52 -12.07 -15.47
N GLN A 78 -5.56 -11.67 -16.74
CA GLN A 78 -6.64 -12.12 -17.60
C GLN A 78 -6.55 -13.64 -17.60
N PRO A 79 -7.65 -14.35 -17.32
CA PRO A 79 -7.60 -15.80 -17.37
C PRO A 79 -7.07 -16.18 -18.75
N PRO A 80 -6.09 -17.09 -18.82
CA PRO A 80 -5.50 -17.48 -20.09
C PRO A 80 -6.61 -17.97 -21.01
N ARG A 81 -6.65 -17.45 -22.23
CA ARG A 81 -7.67 -17.74 -23.24
C ARG A 81 -7.32 -19.00 -24.04
N SER A 82 -6.13 -19.56 -23.82
CA SER A 82 -5.66 -20.79 -24.45
C SER A 82 -4.74 -21.59 -23.51
N ALA A 83 -4.55 -22.89 -23.80
CA ALA A 83 -3.63 -23.74 -23.07
C ALA A 83 -2.18 -23.19 -23.09
N ARG A 84 -1.74 -22.65 -24.22
CA ARG A 84 -0.42 -22.06 -24.38
C ARG A 84 -0.22 -20.81 -23.51
N GLU A 85 -1.27 -20.01 -23.36
CA GLU A 85 -1.25 -18.85 -22.45
C GLU A 85 -1.22 -19.28 -20.98
N LEU A 86 -1.90 -20.38 -20.63
CA LEU A 86 -1.89 -20.93 -19.28
C LEU A 86 -0.50 -21.47 -18.93
N GLU A 87 0.12 -22.23 -19.84
CA GLU A 87 1.49 -22.73 -19.68
C GLU A 87 2.48 -21.58 -19.45
N ALA A 88 2.38 -20.51 -20.24
CA ALA A 88 3.22 -19.32 -20.08
C ALA A 88 2.99 -18.59 -18.75
N ALA A 89 1.73 -18.46 -18.31
CA ALA A 89 1.39 -17.82 -17.03
C ALA A 89 1.94 -18.61 -15.84
N ILE A 90 1.77 -19.94 -15.84
CA ILE A 90 2.31 -20.83 -14.82
C ILE A 90 3.83 -20.74 -14.79
N ALA A 91 4.50 -20.78 -15.95
CA ALA A 91 5.95 -20.65 -16.02
C ALA A 91 6.46 -19.33 -15.43
N ASN A 92 5.79 -18.21 -15.72
CA ASN A 92 6.14 -16.90 -15.18
C ASN A 92 5.91 -16.81 -13.65
N GLU A 93 4.83 -17.40 -13.16
CA GLU A 93 4.53 -17.43 -11.71
C GLU A 93 5.53 -18.32 -10.95
N LEU A 94 5.89 -19.49 -11.51
CA LEU A 94 6.92 -20.36 -10.97
C LEU A 94 8.30 -19.66 -10.95
N ALA A 95 8.67 -18.95 -12.02
CA ALA A 95 9.92 -18.19 -12.06
C ALA A 95 10.00 -17.16 -10.92
N HIS A 96 8.93 -16.38 -10.68
CA HIS A 96 8.89 -15.43 -9.57
C HIS A 96 8.95 -16.09 -8.18
N VAL A 97 8.37 -17.28 -8.01
CA VAL A 97 8.45 -18.03 -6.74
C VAL A 97 9.90 -18.47 -6.48
N LEU A 98 10.56 -19.02 -7.50
CA LEU A 98 11.94 -19.47 -7.40
C LEU A 98 12.90 -18.31 -7.08
N GLU A 99 12.77 -17.18 -7.76
CA GLU A 99 13.56 -15.97 -7.48
C GLU A 99 13.37 -15.46 -6.04
N ARG A 100 12.15 -15.55 -5.49
CA ARG A 100 11.84 -15.16 -4.11
C ARG A 100 12.39 -16.14 -3.08
N GLU A 101 12.46 -17.43 -3.40
CA GLU A 101 13.07 -18.44 -2.53
C GLU A 101 14.60 -18.31 -2.50
N GLU A 102 15.24 -18.04 -3.64
CA GLU A 102 16.67 -17.76 -3.70
C GLU A 102 17.04 -16.49 -2.92
N ALA A 103 16.27 -15.41 -3.07
CA ALA A 103 16.49 -14.16 -2.33
C ALA A 103 16.23 -14.28 -0.81
N ARG A 104 15.61 -15.37 -0.34
CA ARG A 104 15.35 -15.63 1.08
C ARG A 104 16.53 -16.27 1.79
N TYR A 105 17.53 -16.76 1.05
CA TYR A 105 18.68 -17.51 1.56
C TYR A 105 20.02 -16.76 1.46
N VAL A 106 19.97 -15.43 1.24
CA VAL A 106 21.14 -14.53 1.16
C VAL A 106 21.05 -13.43 2.22
#